data_AF-M0GVJ5-F1
#
_entry.id   AF-M0GVJ5-F1
#
_cell.length_a   1.000
_cell.length_b   1.000
_cell.length_c   1.000
_cell.angle_alpha   90.00
_cell.angle_beta   90.00
_cell.angle_gamma   90.00
#
_symmetry.space_group_name_H-M   'P 1'
#
loop_
_entity.id
_entity.type
_entity.pdbx_description
1 polymer ?
#
loop_
_entity_poly.entity_id
_entity_poly.type
_entity_poly.pdbx_seq_one_letter_code
_entity_poly.pdbx_strand_id
1 'polypeptide(L)'
;MTKDTATGFNRDQQIVATVMSGTVLAWIIGSFLGIPTILPAAAAVLILALPKIRIIRADAVEDVSWNVLFLIGAMFSLLEALTNTGVVELLINQTLETIPLHALPTFASIGILLLVAVAIRTVFSTGSAALLVVVPFALRIGEQLGVNQLYLSFALLIVIGGTTFLPFNTTSALLAYEEGPLKQREVAKFGVVTLLLSLGVSTTAWLFYWPFVSSV
;
A
#
# COMPACT_ATOMS: atom_id res chain seq x y z
N MET A 1 -22.13 42.97 -4.51
CA MET A 1 -22.09 41.65 -3.85
C MET A 1 -22.81 40.66 -4.76
N THR A 2 -22.16 40.30 -5.87
CA THR A 2 -22.71 39.41 -6.90
C THR A 2 -22.58 37.97 -6.42
N LYS A 3 -23.73 37.32 -6.21
CA LYS A 3 -23.82 35.87 -6.05
C LYS A 3 -23.29 35.25 -7.35
N ASP A 4 -22.09 34.68 -7.30
CA ASP A 4 -21.63 33.80 -8.36
C ASP A 4 -22.52 32.54 -8.34
N THR A 5 -23.29 32.44 -9.42
CA THR A 5 -24.15 31.34 -9.81
C THR A 5 -23.37 30.03 -9.85
N ALA A 6 -23.99 28.96 -9.34
CA ALA A 6 -23.52 27.59 -9.49
C ALA A 6 -23.21 27.27 -10.97
N THR A 7 -21.92 27.24 -11.33
CA THR A 7 -21.46 26.83 -12.64
C THR A 7 -21.56 25.30 -12.73
N GLY A 8 -22.50 24.80 -13.53
CA GLY A 8 -22.64 23.36 -13.81
C GLY A 8 -21.38 22.78 -14.46
N PHE A 9 -21.16 21.47 -14.31
CA PHE A 9 -19.99 20.78 -14.87
C PHE A 9 -19.88 20.97 -16.39
N ASN A 10 -18.68 21.32 -16.87
CA ASN A 10 -18.37 21.38 -18.29
C ASN A 10 -18.43 19.96 -18.92
N ARG A 11 -18.65 19.86 -20.22
CA ARG A 11 -18.74 18.60 -20.98
C ARG A 11 -17.55 17.67 -20.70
N ASP A 12 -16.34 18.19 -20.67
CA ASP A 12 -15.14 17.38 -20.42
C ASP A 12 -15.13 16.84 -18.98
N GLN A 13 -15.53 17.67 -18.01
CA GLN A 13 -15.67 17.24 -16.61
C GLN A 13 -16.76 16.17 -16.45
N GLN A 14 -17.87 16.28 -17.18
CA GLN A 14 -18.93 15.28 -17.19
C GLN A 14 -18.45 13.95 -17.80
N ILE A 15 -17.69 14.00 -18.90
CA ILE A 15 -17.09 12.81 -19.52
C ILE A 15 -16.12 12.14 -18.54
N VAL A 16 -15.21 12.90 -17.93
CA VAL A 16 -14.26 12.37 -16.94
C VAL A 16 -15.01 11.75 -15.76
N ALA A 17 -15.98 12.45 -15.18
CA ALA A 17 -16.77 11.94 -14.07
C ALA A 17 -17.51 10.64 -14.41
N THR A 18 -18.08 10.56 -15.62
CA THR A 18 -18.77 9.37 -16.11
C THR A 18 -17.80 8.20 -16.28
N VAL A 19 -16.65 8.43 -16.92
CA VAL A 19 -15.63 7.38 -17.13
C VAL A 19 -15.09 6.90 -15.78
N MET A 20 -14.72 7.81 -14.88
CA MET A 20 -14.22 7.45 -13.55
C MET A 20 -15.24 6.67 -12.73
N SER A 21 -16.51 7.08 -12.75
CA SER A 21 -17.59 6.35 -12.07
C SER A 21 -17.78 4.96 -12.69
N GLY A 22 -17.74 4.86 -14.02
CA GLY A 22 -17.80 3.60 -14.75
C GLY A 22 -16.62 2.68 -14.42
N THR A 23 -15.41 3.21 -14.28
CA THR A 23 -14.22 2.45 -13.87
C THR A 23 -14.36 1.88 -12.47
N VAL A 24 -14.86 2.67 -11.51
CA VAL A 24 -15.10 2.20 -10.14
C VAL A 24 -16.14 1.08 -10.12
N LEU A 25 -17.25 1.26 -10.84
CA LEU A 25 -18.27 0.20 -10.97
C LEU A 25 -17.72 -1.05 -11.65
N ALA A 26 -16.88 -0.89 -12.67
CA ALA A 26 -16.23 -2.01 -13.35
C ALA A 26 -15.23 -2.74 -12.45
N TRP A 27 -14.53 -2.05 -11.53
CA TRP A 27 -13.73 -2.72 -10.51
C TRP A 27 -14.59 -3.52 -9.52
N ILE A 28 -15.70 -2.95 -9.05
CA ILE A 28 -16.62 -3.61 -8.11
C ILE A 28 -17.24 -4.85 -8.76
N ILE A 29 -17.79 -4.72 -9.96
CA ILE A 29 -18.42 -5.86 -10.67
C ILE A 29 -17.33 -6.86 -11.11
N GLY A 30 -16.20 -6.34 -11.59
CA GLY A 30 -15.06 -7.13 -12.05
C GLY A 30 -14.46 -8.02 -10.97
N SER A 31 -14.49 -7.61 -9.69
CA SER A 31 -14.03 -8.46 -8.59
C SER A 31 -14.88 -9.72 -8.40
N PHE A 32 -16.17 -9.69 -8.77
CA PHE A 32 -17.04 -10.88 -8.74
C PHE A 32 -16.93 -11.76 -9.99
N LEU A 33 -16.55 -11.15 -11.13
CA LEU A 33 -16.43 -11.84 -12.42
C LEU A 33 -15.01 -12.32 -12.73
N GLY A 34 -14.03 -12.03 -11.87
CA GLY A 34 -12.62 -12.39 -12.08
C GLY A 34 -11.92 -11.56 -13.15
N ILE A 35 -12.41 -10.34 -13.41
CA ILE A 35 -11.81 -9.43 -14.40
C ILE A 35 -10.50 -8.86 -13.81
N PRO A 36 -9.36 -8.96 -14.52
CA PRO A 36 -8.12 -8.34 -14.08
C PRO A 36 -8.29 -6.83 -13.81
N THR A 37 -7.82 -6.36 -12.65
CA THR A 37 -7.98 -4.97 -12.20
C THR A 37 -7.34 -3.93 -13.12
N ILE A 38 -6.39 -4.34 -13.97
CA ILE A 38 -5.77 -3.50 -14.98
C ILE A 38 -6.73 -3.15 -16.13
N LEU A 39 -7.72 -4.00 -16.44
CA LEU A 39 -8.59 -3.80 -17.60
C LEU A 39 -9.51 -2.57 -17.46
N PRO A 40 -10.22 -2.35 -16.33
CA PRO A 40 -11.02 -1.13 -16.16
C PRO A 40 -10.19 0.15 -16.26
N ALA A 41 -8.97 0.14 -15.72
CA ALA A 41 -8.06 1.29 -15.77
C ALA A 41 -7.57 1.55 -17.21
N ALA A 42 -7.13 0.51 -17.91
CA ALA A 42 -6.68 0.62 -19.31
C ALA A 42 -7.83 1.07 -20.23
N ALA A 43 -9.04 0.56 -20.02
CA ALA A 43 -10.23 0.98 -20.76
C ALA A 43 -10.55 2.47 -20.51
N ALA A 44 -10.42 2.95 -19.28
CA ALA A 44 -10.63 4.36 -18.94
C ALA A 44 -9.68 5.28 -19.71
N VAL A 45 -8.38 4.97 -19.68
CA VAL A 45 -7.34 5.73 -20.40
C VAL A 45 -7.61 5.69 -21.91
N LEU A 46 -7.94 4.52 -22.46
CA LEU A 46 -8.26 4.37 -23.88
C LEU A 46 -9.46 5.23 -24.29
N ILE A 47 -10.55 5.20 -23.52
CA ILE A 47 -11.76 5.98 -23.79
C ILE A 47 -11.44 7.47 -23.76
N LEU A 48 -10.72 7.95 -22.73
CA LEU A 48 -10.36 9.36 -22.60
C LEU A 48 -9.37 9.84 -23.67
N ALA A 49 -8.59 8.92 -24.26
CA ALA A 49 -7.64 9.18 -25.34
C ALA A 49 -8.25 9.06 -26.75
N LEU A 50 -9.52 8.61 -26.88
CA LEU A 50 -10.16 8.46 -28.19
C LEU A 50 -10.15 9.77 -28.99
N PRO A 51 -10.02 9.74 -30.33
CA PRO A 51 -9.87 10.93 -31.16
C PRO A 51 -11.09 11.88 -31.13
N LYS A 52 -12.25 11.42 -30.65
CA LYS A 52 -13.46 12.23 -30.46
C LYS A 52 -13.56 12.89 -29.08
N ILE A 53 -12.80 12.41 -28.09
CA ILE A 53 -12.81 12.89 -26.70
C ILE A 53 -11.55 13.73 -26.43
N ARG A 54 -10.36 13.20 -26.74
CA ARG A 54 -9.04 13.88 -26.65
C ARG A 54 -8.80 14.62 -25.32
N ILE A 55 -9.32 14.08 -24.23
CA ILE A 55 -9.08 14.62 -22.88
C ILE A 55 -7.68 14.23 -22.42
N ILE A 56 -7.30 12.97 -22.64
CA ILE A 56 -5.92 12.52 -22.51
C ILE A 56 -5.27 12.60 -23.89
N ARG A 57 -4.12 13.26 -23.97
CA ARG A 57 -3.34 13.46 -25.18
C ARG A 57 -1.96 12.81 -25.03
N ALA A 58 -1.20 12.73 -26.12
CA ALA A 58 0.10 12.03 -26.13
C ALA A 58 1.16 12.70 -25.23
N ASP A 59 1.06 14.00 -25.00
CA ASP A 59 1.88 14.78 -24.06
C ASP A 59 1.63 14.40 -22.59
N ALA A 60 0.46 13.85 -22.24
CA ALA A 60 0.18 13.35 -20.89
C ALA A 60 1.13 12.20 -20.46
N VAL A 61 1.86 11.61 -21.41
CA VAL A 61 2.90 10.61 -21.14
C VAL A 61 4.11 11.24 -20.43
N GLU A 62 4.35 12.53 -20.61
CA GLU A 62 5.42 13.28 -19.93
C GLU A 62 5.10 13.48 -18.44
N ASP A 63 3.82 13.57 -18.08
CA ASP A 63 3.36 13.71 -16.69
C ASP A 63 3.44 12.39 -15.90
N VAL A 64 3.68 11.26 -16.58
CA VAL A 64 3.83 9.96 -15.92
C VAL A 64 5.12 9.94 -15.12
N SER A 65 5.03 9.54 -13.84
CA SER A 65 6.18 9.39 -12.95
C SER A 65 7.02 8.15 -13.29
N TRP A 66 7.75 8.17 -14.41
CA TRP A 66 8.58 7.07 -14.90
C TRP A 66 9.57 6.54 -13.85
N ASN A 67 10.13 7.42 -13.03
CA ASN A 67 11.03 7.06 -11.93
C ASN A 67 10.39 6.04 -10.97
N VAL A 68 9.10 6.18 -10.67
CA VAL A 68 8.37 5.25 -9.78
C VAL A 68 8.22 3.89 -10.44
N LEU A 69 7.89 3.84 -11.73
CA LEU A 69 7.76 2.59 -12.48
C LEU A 69 9.08 1.82 -12.54
N PHE A 70 10.18 2.51 -12.87
CA PHE A 70 11.52 1.90 -12.88
C PHE A 70 11.99 1.45 -11.50
N LEU A 71 11.71 2.25 -10.45
CA LEU A 71 12.02 1.87 -9.07
C LEU A 71 11.30 0.58 -8.67
N ILE A 72 10.00 0.47 -8.95
CA ILE A 72 9.22 -0.74 -8.66
C ILE A 72 9.80 -1.96 -9.41
N GLY A 73 10.12 -1.80 -10.70
CA GLY A 73 10.74 -2.86 -11.49
C GLY A 73 12.11 -3.30 -10.97
N ALA A 74 12.98 -2.36 -10.62
CA ALA A 74 14.29 -2.64 -10.04
C ALA A 74 14.19 -3.36 -8.69
N MET A 75 13.22 -2.98 -7.84
CA MET A 75 12.97 -3.63 -6.57
C MET A 75 12.50 -5.08 -6.74
N PHE A 76 11.61 -5.36 -7.68
CA PHE A 76 11.21 -6.73 -7.99
C PHE A 76 12.38 -7.57 -8.50
N SER A 77 13.21 -7.01 -9.39
CA SER A 77 14.39 -7.71 -9.91
C SER A 77 15.43 -7.99 -8.81
N LEU A 78 15.66 -7.03 -7.90
CA LEU A 78 16.54 -7.22 -6.74
C LEU A 78 15.99 -8.28 -5.79
N LEU A 79 14.68 -8.26 -5.49
CA LEU A 79 14.02 -9.25 -4.66
C LEU A 79 14.17 -10.66 -5.25
N GLU A 80 13.97 -10.80 -6.56
CA GLU A 80 14.15 -12.07 -7.27
C GLU A 80 15.61 -12.56 -7.20
N ALA A 81 16.59 -11.67 -7.41
CA ALA A 81 18.00 -12.01 -7.28
C ALA A 81 18.38 -12.46 -5.85
N LEU A 82 17.89 -11.77 -4.82
CA LEU A 82 18.09 -12.15 -3.42
C LEU A 82 17.44 -13.51 -3.10
N THR A 83 16.28 -13.78 -3.70
CA THR A 83 15.56 -15.05 -3.51
C THR A 83 16.32 -16.20 -4.17
N ASN A 84 16.75 -16.03 -5.43
CA ASN A 84 17.48 -17.04 -6.19
C ASN A 84 18.87 -17.35 -5.61
N THR A 85 19.49 -16.39 -4.93
CA THR A 85 20.78 -16.57 -4.25
C THR A 85 20.65 -17.20 -2.86
N GLY A 86 19.42 -17.45 -2.36
CA GLY A 86 19.18 -18.02 -1.04
C GLY A 86 19.41 -17.05 0.13
N VAL A 87 19.75 -15.79 -0.14
CA VAL A 87 19.97 -14.76 0.90
C VAL A 87 18.70 -14.53 1.71
N VAL A 88 17.54 -14.57 1.06
CA VAL A 88 16.23 -14.46 1.72
C VAL A 88 16.02 -15.55 2.76
N GLU A 89 16.32 -16.79 2.41
CA GLU A 89 16.16 -17.95 3.30
C GLU A 89 17.16 -17.90 4.46
N LEU A 90 18.41 -17.50 4.17
CA LEU A 90 19.43 -17.26 5.20
C LEU A 90 18.99 -16.22 6.24
N LEU A 91 18.43 -15.10 5.79
CA LEU A 91 17.94 -14.04 6.69
C LEU A 91 16.77 -14.52 7.55
N ILE A 92 15.85 -15.32 6.97
CA ILE A 92 14.74 -15.91 7.70
C ILE A 92 15.26 -16.86 8.78
N ASN A 93 16.15 -17.78 8.42
CA ASN A 93 16.72 -18.75 9.35
C ASN A 93 17.48 -18.07 10.49
N GLN A 94 18.34 -17.09 10.17
CA GLN A 94 19.04 -16.30 11.19
C GLN A 94 18.07 -15.56 12.11
N THR A 95 16.99 -14.98 11.56
CA THR A 95 15.99 -14.28 12.37
C THR A 95 15.30 -15.23 13.35
N LEU A 96 14.96 -16.44 12.91
CA LEU A 96 14.32 -17.47 13.72
C LEU A 96 15.24 -18.11 14.76
N GLU A 97 16.55 -18.18 14.48
CA GLU A 97 17.56 -18.61 15.43
C GLU A 97 17.85 -17.54 16.50
N THR A 98 17.87 -16.27 16.10
CA THR A 98 18.20 -15.14 17.00
C THR A 98 17.01 -14.76 17.89
N ILE A 99 15.80 -14.84 17.35
CA ILE A 99 14.56 -14.55 18.06
C ILE A 99 13.79 -15.87 18.16
N PRO A 100 13.64 -16.47 19.36
CA PRO A 100 12.96 -17.74 19.52
C PRO A 100 11.43 -17.55 19.39
N LEU A 101 10.97 -17.18 18.19
CA LEU A 101 9.56 -16.91 17.87
C LEU A 101 8.67 -18.13 18.12
N HIS A 102 9.24 -19.34 18.07
CA HIS A 102 8.56 -20.59 18.42
C HIS A 102 8.36 -20.79 19.93
N ALA A 103 9.19 -20.16 20.76
CA ALA A 103 9.07 -20.24 22.22
C ALA A 103 8.09 -19.21 22.79
N LEU A 104 7.70 -18.22 21.98
CA LEU A 104 6.77 -17.16 22.35
C LEU A 104 5.32 -17.54 22.00
N PRO A 105 4.33 -17.00 22.73
CA PRO A 105 2.94 -17.08 22.30
C PRO A 105 2.78 -16.51 20.88
N THR A 106 1.99 -17.16 20.02
CA THR A 106 1.82 -16.80 18.60
C THR A 106 1.52 -15.32 18.39
N PHE A 107 0.70 -14.73 19.28
CA PHE A 107 0.35 -13.30 19.21
C PHE A 107 1.55 -12.37 19.46
N ALA A 108 2.46 -12.75 20.37
CA ALA A 108 3.70 -12.01 20.59
C ALA A 108 4.63 -12.11 19.38
N SER A 109 4.74 -13.28 18.77
CA SER A 109 5.54 -13.49 17.55
C SER A 109 5.01 -12.66 16.38
N ILE A 110 3.69 -12.59 16.18
CA ILE A 110 3.05 -11.70 15.19
C ILE A 110 3.36 -10.23 15.50
N GLY A 111 3.24 -9.82 16.76
CA GLY A 111 3.57 -8.46 17.19
C GLY A 111 5.01 -8.07 16.84
N ILE A 112 5.97 -8.95 17.09
CA ILE A 112 7.38 -8.74 16.73
C ILE A 112 7.53 -8.61 15.21
N LEU A 113 6.90 -9.49 14.43
CA LEU A 113 6.95 -9.41 12.96
C LEU A 113 6.40 -8.08 12.44
N LEU A 114 5.28 -7.60 12.99
CA LEU A 114 4.70 -6.30 12.62
C LEU A 114 5.63 -5.14 13.00
N LEU A 115 6.29 -5.20 14.17
CA LEU A 115 7.25 -4.18 14.58
C LEU A 115 8.50 -4.15 13.68
N VAL A 116 9.03 -5.31 13.30
CA VAL A 116 10.14 -5.42 12.34
C VAL A 116 9.71 -4.85 10.98
N ALA A 117 8.50 -5.18 10.52
CA ALA A 117 7.94 -4.63 9.29
C ALA A 117 7.87 -3.09 9.31
N VAL A 118 7.47 -2.50 10.45
CA VAL A 118 7.44 -1.05 10.65
C VAL A 118 8.85 -0.45 10.65
N ALA A 119 9.80 -1.11 11.32
CA ALA A 119 11.19 -0.66 11.32
C ALA A 119 11.74 -0.60 9.89
N ILE A 120 11.53 -1.65 9.09
CA ILE A 120 11.90 -1.68 7.68
C ILE A 120 11.17 -0.59 6.90
N ARG A 121 9.87 -0.38 7.13
CA ARG A 121 9.09 0.67 6.47
C ARG A 121 9.68 2.08 6.62
N THR A 122 10.37 2.37 7.73
CA THR A 122 10.97 3.70 7.96
C THR A 122 12.01 4.11 6.93
N VAL A 123 12.74 3.14 6.34
CA VAL A 123 13.79 3.44 5.34
C VAL A 123 13.24 3.61 3.93
N PHE A 124 11.97 3.29 3.68
CA PHE A 124 11.36 3.41 2.36
C PHE A 124 10.64 4.75 2.16
N SER A 125 10.77 5.29 0.95
CA SER A 125 10.08 6.51 0.54
C SER A 125 8.58 6.30 0.29
N THR A 126 8.12 5.07 0.04
CA THR A 126 6.69 4.76 -0.13
C THR A 126 6.30 3.49 0.61
N GLY A 127 5.07 3.44 1.12
CA GLY A 127 4.52 2.24 1.77
C GLY A 127 4.42 1.04 0.83
N SER A 128 4.06 1.28 -0.44
CA SER A 128 3.98 0.24 -1.46
C SER A 128 5.33 -0.43 -1.72
N ALA A 129 6.42 0.34 -1.82
CA ALA A 129 7.76 -0.20 -1.96
C ALA A 129 8.15 -1.08 -0.76
N ALA A 130 7.88 -0.62 0.47
CA ALA A 130 8.13 -1.41 1.67
C ALA A 130 7.32 -2.72 1.68
N LEU A 131 6.06 -2.71 1.25
CA LEU A 131 5.21 -3.91 1.18
C LEU A 131 5.78 -4.97 0.25
N LEU A 132 6.27 -4.57 -0.93
CA LEU A 132 6.86 -5.51 -1.90
C LEU A 132 8.05 -6.28 -1.31
N VAL A 133 8.83 -5.63 -0.45
CA VAL A 133 9.97 -6.25 0.21
C VAL A 133 9.55 -7.04 1.44
N VAL A 134 8.69 -6.49 2.29
CA VAL A 134 8.40 -7.08 3.61
C VAL A 134 7.42 -8.24 3.54
N VAL A 135 6.37 -8.14 2.72
CA VAL A 135 5.25 -9.10 2.73
C VAL A 135 5.71 -10.53 2.41
N PRO A 136 6.50 -10.80 1.35
CA PRO A 136 6.91 -12.17 1.04
C PRO A 136 7.65 -12.84 2.19
N PHE A 137 8.58 -12.12 2.84
CA PHE A 137 9.37 -12.64 3.95
C PHE A 137 8.52 -12.87 5.20
N ALA A 138 7.68 -11.90 5.54
CA ALA A 138 6.82 -12.00 6.71
C ALA A 138 5.80 -13.15 6.56
N LEU A 139 5.29 -13.39 5.35
CA LEU A 139 4.39 -14.52 5.08
C LEU A 139 5.11 -15.87 5.15
N ARG A 140 6.37 -15.97 4.69
CA ARG A 140 7.17 -17.18 4.86
C ARG A 140 7.44 -17.50 6.33
N ILE A 141 7.76 -16.48 7.13
CA ILE A 141 7.93 -16.67 8.58
C ILE A 141 6.59 -17.05 9.22
N GLY A 142 5.50 -16.38 8.83
CA GLY A 142 4.15 -16.70 9.30
C GLY A 142 3.73 -18.14 8.96
N GLU A 143 4.09 -18.64 7.78
CA GLU A 143 3.87 -20.02 7.35
C GLU A 143 4.55 -21.02 8.31
N GLN A 144 5.82 -20.79 8.65
CA GLN A 144 6.55 -21.65 9.61
C GLN A 144 5.97 -21.58 11.03
N LEU A 145 5.37 -20.44 11.41
CA LEU A 145 4.70 -20.24 12.69
C LEU A 145 3.25 -20.77 12.71
N GLY A 146 2.74 -21.31 11.59
CA GLY A 146 1.36 -21.80 11.49
C GLY A 146 0.30 -20.69 11.54
N VAL A 147 0.67 -19.45 11.20
CA VAL A 147 -0.21 -18.28 11.24
C VAL A 147 -1.04 -18.19 9.96
N ASN A 148 -2.31 -17.77 10.09
CA ASN A 148 -3.16 -17.52 8.93
C ASN A 148 -2.56 -16.42 8.03
N GLN A 149 -2.17 -16.80 6.81
CA GLN A 149 -1.49 -15.91 5.87
C GLN A 149 -2.35 -14.73 5.41
N LEU A 150 -3.67 -14.93 5.29
CA LEU A 150 -4.58 -13.85 4.90
C LEU A 150 -4.60 -12.77 5.99
N TYR A 151 -4.76 -13.17 7.24
CA TYR A 151 -4.86 -12.25 8.37
C TYR A 151 -3.53 -11.48 8.54
N LEU A 152 -2.41 -12.18 8.40
CA LEU A 152 -1.06 -11.60 8.44
C LEU A 152 -0.83 -10.61 7.30
N SER A 153 -1.23 -10.95 6.07
CA SER A 153 -1.11 -10.06 4.91
C SER A 153 -1.84 -8.74 5.13
N PHE A 154 -3.09 -8.78 5.62
CA PHE A 154 -3.87 -7.59 5.88
C PHE A 154 -3.34 -6.77 7.07
N ALA A 155 -2.85 -7.42 8.12
CA ALA A 155 -2.20 -6.73 9.23
C ALA A 155 -0.95 -5.96 8.74
N LEU A 156 -0.11 -6.60 7.93
CA LEU A 156 1.05 -5.96 7.31
C LEU A 156 0.64 -4.77 6.43
N LEU A 157 -0.39 -4.93 5.59
CA LEU A 157 -0.92 -3.87 4.74
C LEU A 157 -1.36 -2.63 5.55
N ILE A 158 -2.12 -2.84 6.62
CA ILE A 158 -2.64 -1.75 7.48
C ILE A 158 -1.51 -1.06 8.24
N VAL A 159 -0.57 -1.83 8.79
CA VAL A 159 0.52 -1.31 9.62
C VAL A 159 1.57 -0.59 8.77
N ILE A 160 2.01 -1.18 7.66
CA ILE A 160 3.02 -0.59 6.76
C ILE A 160 2.42 0.60 5.98
N GLY A 161 1.17 0.46 5.52
CA GLY A 161 0.46 1.50 4.79
C GLY A 161 0.04 2.69 5.66
N GLY A 162 -0.32 2.44 6.92
CA GLY A 162 -0.80 3.48 7.83
C GLY A 162 0.29 4.26 8.58
N THR A 163 1.56 3.87 8.46
CA THR A 163 2.65 4.48 9.25
C THR A 163 3.53 5.41 8.41
N THR A 164 3.89 6.56 9.01
CA THR A 164 4.72 7.60 8.39
C THR A 164 5.54 8.28 9.49
N PHE A 165 6.81 7.87 9.65
CA PHE A 165 7.68 8.35 10.73
C PHE A 165 8.60 9.50 10.29
N LEU A 166 8.95 9.54 9.01
CA LEU A 166 9.88 10.50 8.43
C LEU A 166 9.19 11.29 7.30
N PRO A 167 9.51 12.59 7.12
CA PRO A 167 8.86 13.41 6.09
C PRO A 167 8.91 12.78 4.70
N PHE A 168 10.04 12.18 4.31
CA PHE A 168 10.20 11.56 2.98
C PHE A 168 9.41 10.25 2.78
N ASN A 169 8.76 9.71 3.82
CA ASN A 169 7.97 8.48 3.73
C ASN A 169 6.66 8.65 2.95
N THR A 170 6.20 9.88 2.72
CA THR A 170 5.08 10.22 1.82
C THR A 170 5.26 11.63 1.26
N THR A 171 4.79 11.88 0.04
CA THR A 171 4.85 13.21 -0.57
C THR A 171 4.09 14.26 0.25
N SER A 172 2.93 13.90 0.82
CA SER A 172 2.14 14.81 1.65
C SER A 172 2.85 15.21 2.95
N ALA A 173 3.51 14.27 3.63
CA ALA A 173 4.28 14.59 4.84
C ALA A 173 5.54 15.40 4.52
N LEU A 174 6.18 15.17 3.37
CA LEU A 174 7.33 15.95 2.91
C LEU A 174 6.93 17.39 2.63
N LEU A 175 5.88 17.62 1.85
CA LEU A 175 5.37 18.96 1.55
C LEU A 175 4.96 19.71 2.82
N ALA A 176 4.27 19.03 3.74
CA ALA A 176 3.87 19.64 5.01
C ALA A 176 5.06 19.97 5.95
N TYR A 177 6.22 19.32 5.75
CA TYR A 177 7.46 19.62 6.46
C TYR A 177 8.28 20.73 5.79
N GLU A 178 8.32 20.77 4.46
CA GLU A 178 9.10 21.76 3.69
C GLU A 178 8.39 23.12 3.59
N GLU A 179 7.09 23.11 3.28
CA GLU A 179 6.29 24.32 3.05
C GLU A 179 5.29 24.59 4.20
N GLY A 180 5.01 23.58 5.00
CA GLY A 180 4.03 23.64 6.08
C GLY A 180 4.64 23.93 7.46
N PRO A 181 3.79 23.96 8.51
CA PRO A 181 4.22 24.24 9.87
C PRO A 181 4.89 23.03 10.56
N LEU A 182 4.91 21.85 9.93
CA LEU A 182 5.31 20.62 10.61
C LEU A 182 6.82 20.53 10.78
N LYS A 183 7.27 20.25 12.00
CA LYS A 183 8.65 19.87 12.28
C LYS A 183 8.81 18.35 12.15
N GLN A 184 10.04 17.89 11.93
CA GLN A 184 10.34 16.44 11.86
C GLN A 184 9.86 15.67 13.09
N ARG A 185 9.93 16.28 14.29
CA ARG A 185 9.40 15.68 15.53
C ARG A 185 7.89 15.50 15.52
N GLU A 186 7.15 16.38 14.86
CA GLU A 186 5.69 16.30 14.76
C GLU A 186 5.29 15.20 13.78
N VAL A 187 6.02 15.05 12.67
CA VAL A 187 5.87 13.92 11.75
C VAL A 187 6.16 12.59 12.45
N ALA A 188 7.23 12.52 13.24
CA ALA A 188 7.53 11.31 14.02
C ALA A 188 6.43 10.99 15.04
N LYS A 189 5.89 12.00 15.76
CA LYS A 189 4.75 11.81 16.67
C LYS A 189 3.51 11.32 15.92
N PHE A 190 3.23 11.88 14.75
CA PHE A 190 2.15 11.42 13.89
C PHE A 190 2.33 9.94 13.53
N GLY A 191 3.54 9.54 13.12
CA GLY A 191 3.87 8.14 12.84
C GLY A 191 3.65 7.20 14.03
N VAL A 192 4.01 7.61 15.25
CA VAL A 192 3.74 6.83 16.47
C VAL A 192 2.23 6.69 16.71
N VAL A 193 1.47 7.79 16.58
CA VAL A 193 0.01 7.76 16.76
C VAL A 193 -0.64 6.85 15.71
N THR A 194 -0.28 6.98 14.44
CA THR A 194 -0.86 6.13 13.40
C THR A 194 -0.40 4.69 13.51
N LEU A 195 0.81 4.41 14.00
CA LEU A 195 1.25 3.05 14.34
C LEU A 195 0.33 2.42 15.39
N LEU A 196 0.09 3.12 16.49
CA LEU A 196 -0.76 2.61 17.57
C LEU A 196 -2.19 2.36 17.08
N LEU A 197 -2.74 3.27 16.28
CA LEU A 197 -4.05 3.10 15.65
C LEU A 197 -4.08 1.91 14.69
N SER A 198 -3.08 1.78 13.81
CA SER A 198 -2.96 0.65 12.88
C SER A 198 -2.84 -0.68 13.63
N LEU A 199 -2.02 -0.76 14.67
CA LEU A 199 -1.91 -1.96 15.50
C LEU A 199 -3.22 -2.29 16.21
N GLY A 200 -3.94 -1.29 16.72
CA GLY A 200 -5.25 -1.46 17.33
C GLY A 200 -6.29 -1.99 16.33
N VAL A 201 -6.35 -1.40 15.13
CA VAL A 201 -7.24 -1.84 14.05
C VAL A 201 -6.89 -3.24 13.59
N SER A 202 -5.61 -3.53 13.34
CA SER A 202 -5.16 -4.86 12.92
C SER A 202 -5.46 -5.92 13.98
N THR A 203 -5.24 -5.62 15.27
CA THR A 203 -5.55 -6.55 16.38
C THR A 203 -7.05 -6.79 16.49
N THR A 204 -7.86 -5.73 16.41
CA THR A 204 -9.33 -5.84 16.47
C THR A 204 -9.86 -6.64 15.28
N ALA A 205 -9.34 -6.38 14.08
CA ALA A 205 -9.68 -7.14 12.90
C ALA A 205 -9.30 -8.62 13.05
N TRP A 206 -8.13 -8.90 13.62
CA TRP A 206 -7.66 -10.27 13.88
C TRP A 206 -8.55 -11.04 14.86
N LEU A 207 -8.99 -10.39 15.93
CA LEU A 207 -9.76 -11.06 17.00
C LEU A 207 -11.25 -11.19 16.68
N PHE A 208 -11.82 -10.24 15.93
CA PHE A 208 -13.28 -10.17 15.74
C PHE A 208 -13.70 -10.30 14.28
N TYR A 209 -13.17 -9.43 13.41
CA TYR A 209 -13.62 -9.35 12.02
C TYR A 209 -13.29 -10.60 11.21
N TRP A 210 -12.02 -11.01 11.21
CA TRP A 210 -11.59 -12.12 10.39
C TRP A 210 -12.16 -13.48 10.83
N PRO A 211 -12.20 -13.81 12.13
CA PRO A 211 -12.87 -15.01 12.60
C PRO A 211 -14.35 -15.05 12.20
N PHE A 212 -15.04 -13.91 12.31
CA PHE A 212 -16.43 -13.77 11.87
C PHE A 212 -16.56 -14.03 10.36
N VAL A 213 -15.74 -13.40 9.53
CA VAL A 213 -15.75 -13.61 8.07
C VAL A 213 -15.43 -15.06 7.69
N SER A 214 -14.48 -15.70 8.37
CA SER A 214 -14.14 -17.11 8.08
C SER A 214 -15.18 -18.12 8.56
N SER A 215 -16.12 -17.69 9.41
CA SER A 215 -17.19 -18.54 9.93
C SER A 215 -18.45 -18.54 9.07
N VAL A 216 -18.53 -17.62 8.09
CA VAL A 216 -19.62 -17.48 7.11
C VAL A 216 -19.21 -18.13 5.80
#